data_AF-A0A357WT17-F1
#
_entry.id   AF-A0A357WT17-F1
#
_cell.length_a   1.000
_cell.length_b   1.000
_cell.length_c   1.000
_cell.angle_alpha   90.00
_cell.angle_beta   90.00
_cell.angle_gamma   90.00
#
_symmetry.space_group_name_H-M   'P 1'
#
loop_
_entity.id
_entity.type
_entity.pdbx_description
1 polymer ?
#
loop_
_entity_poly.entity_id
_entity_poly.type
_entity_poly.pdbx_seq_one_letter_code
_entity_poly.pdbx_strand_id
1 'polypeptide(L)'
;MAVSHKTVISFGLVAIPVAMYTATQDNDIHFNQLHKEDSSRIRYKKTCAHCGKELGPEDIVKGYEYDRDHFVVVTNEEIEKIKTEKEKSIQILH
;
A
#
# COMPACT_ATOMS: atom_id res chain seq x y z
N MET A 1 1.60 2.94 -23.58
CA MET A 1 1.89 3.41 -22.21
C MET A 1 0.57 3.71 -21.53
N ALA A 2 0.24 3.03 -20.43
CA ALA A 2 -0.96 3.36 -19.65
C ALA A 2 -0.72 4.67 -18.89
N VAL A 3 -1.74 5.52 -18.80
CA VAL A 3 -1.69 6.73 -17.97
C VAL A 3 -1.51 6.31 -16.52
N SER A 4 -0.43 6.78 -15.88
CA SER A 4 -0.16 6.43 -14.48
C SER A 4 -1.15 7.13 -13.56
N HIS A 5 -1.40 8.42 -13.78
CA HIS A 5 -2.40 9.19 -13.04
C HIS A 5 -2.89 10.39 -13.88
N LYS A 6 -4.19 10.70 -13.81
CA LYS A 6 -4.75 11.98 -14.30
C LYS A 6 -4.87 12.93 -13.11
N THR A 7 -4.34 14.13 -13.22
CA THR A 7 -4.31 15.15 -12.16
C THR A 7 -4.54 16.53 -12.75
N VAL A 8 -4.64 17.56 -11.91
CA VAL A 8 -4.83 18.96 -12.29
C VAL A 8 -3.71 19.76 -11.65
N ILE A 9 -3.07 20.62 -12.44
CA ILE A 9 -2.15 21.64 -11.94
C ILE A 9 -2.95 22.92 -11.71
N SER A 10 -2.87 23.46 -10.50
CA SER A 10 -3.59 24.67 -10.10
C SER A 10 -2.59 25.80 -9.86
N PHE A 11 -2.83 26.95 -10.50
CA PHE A 11 -2.06 28.18 -10.31
C PHE A 11 -3.01 29.35 -10.11
N GLY A 12 -3.10 29.85 -8.88
CA GLY A 12 -4.09 30.85 -8.49
C GLY A 12 -5.52 30.35 -8.74
N LEU A 13 -6.21 30.92 -9.72
CA LEU A 13 -7.58 30.56 -10.13
C LEU A 13 -7.65 29.73 -11.42
N VAL A 14 -6.50 29.34 -11.98
CA VAL A 14 -6.44 28.56 -13.22
C VAL A 14 -6.20 27.08 -12.90
N ALA A 15 -6.99 26.20 -13.51
CA ALA A 15 -6.89 24.74 -13.38
C ALA A 15 -6.61 24.10 -14.74
N ILE A 16 -5.46 23.41 -14.86
CA ILE A 16 -5.02 22.75 -16.11
C ILE A 16 -5.01 21.23 -15.91
N PRO A 17 -5.85 20.45 -16.62
CA PRO A 17 -5.83 19.00 -16.52
C PRO A 17 -4.59 18.41 -17.20
N VAL A 18 -3.90 17.50 -16.51
CA VAL A 18 -2.69 16.84 -17.01
C VAL A 18 -2.76 15.33 -16.81
N ALA A 19 -2.08 14.59 -17.68
CA ALA A 19 -1.90 13.15 -17.57
C ALA A 19 -0.42 12.87 -17.29
N MET A 20 -0.13 12.20 -16.17
CA MET A 20 1.21 11.78 -15.79
C MET A 20 1.53 10.39 -16.37
N TYR A 21 2.74 10.25 -16.88
CA TYR A 21 3.29 9.01 -17.40
C TYR A 21 4.60 8.70 -16.68
N THR A 22 4.83 7.44 -16.36
CA THR A 22 6.09 6.99 -15.76
C THR A 22 7.21 7.08 -16.80
N ALA A 23 8.27 7.84 -16.51
CA ALA A 23 9.42 8.00 -17.41
C ALA A 23 10.32 6.76 -17.44
N THR A 24 10.39 6.05 -16.33
CA THR A 24 11.14 4.80 -16.18
C THR A 24 10.18 3.67 -15.80
N GLN A 25 10.36 2.51 -16.39
CA GLN A 25 9.65 1.30 -16.01
C GLN A 25 10.67 0.31 -15.48
N ASP A 26 10.48 -0.09 -14.22
CA ASP A 26 11.23 -1.19 -13.65
C ASP A 26 10.77 -2.49 -14.33
N ASN A 27 11.71 -3.18 -14.98
CA ASN A 27 11.47 -4.43 -15.70
C ASN A 27 12.19 -5.59 -15.01
N ASP A 28 12.09 -5.66 -13.69
CA ASP A 28 12.61 -6.79 -12.94
C ASP A 28 11.80 -8.08 -13.19
N ILE A 29 12.51 -9.17 -13.48
CA ILE A 29 11.93 -10.51 -13.62
C ILE A 29 11.56 -10.99 -12.22
N HIS A 30 10.26 -11.11 -11.95
CA HIS A 30 9.76 -11.60 -10.66
C HIS A 30 9.67 -13.13 -10.69
N PHE A 31 10.32 -13.78 -9.72
CA PHE A 31 10.24 -15.22 -9.54
C PHE A 31 9.09 -15.59 -8.59
N ASN A 32 8.28 -16.57 -8.97
CA ASN A 32 7.31 -17.18 -8.07
C ASN A 32 7.99 -18.28 -7.26
N GLN A 33 7.66 -18.40 -5.98
CA GLN A 33 8.11 -19.52 -5.17
C GLN A 33 7.28 -20.77 -5.52
N LEU A 34 7.98 -21.85 -5.90
CA LEU A 34 7.39 -23.12 -6.31
C LEU A 34 7.80 -24.24 -5.35
N HIS A 35 6.90 -25.21 -5.16
CA HIS A 35 7.20 -26.46 -4.46
C HIS A 35 8.25 -27.24 -5.26
N LYS A 36 9.33 -27.66 -4.60
CA LYS A 36 10.49 -28.27 -5.27
C LYS A 36 10.16 -29.58 -5.99
N GLU A 37 9.19 -30.34 -5.49
CA GLU A 37 8.84 -31.66 -6.02
C GLU A 37 7.77 -31.57 -7.12
N ASP A 38 6.74 -30.76 -6.91
CA ASP A 38 5.58 -30.72 -7.82
C ASP A 38 5.53 -29.49 -8.72
N SER A 39 6.50 -28.57 -8.58
CA SER A 39 6.51 -27.26 -9.26
C SER A 39 5.24 -26.42 -9.05
N SER A 40 4.46 -26.73 -8.01
CA SER A 40 3.21 -26.05 -7.70
C SER A 40 3.46 -24.73 -6.96
N ARG A 41 2.58 -23.73 -7.13
CA ARG A 41 2.76 -22.42 -6.49
C ARG A 41 2.49 -22.49 -4.99
N ILE A 42 3.43 -21.99 -4.18
CA ILE A 42 3.26 -21.95 -2.71
C ILE A 42 2.13 -21.00 -2.33
N ARG A 43 1.26 -21.44 -1.42
CA ARG A 43 0.21 -20.61 -0.81
C ARG A 43 0.54 -20.40 0.67
N TYR A 44 0.47 -19.15 1.11
CA TYR A 44 0.64 -18.82 2.51
C TYR A 44 -0.70 -18.73 3.21
N LYS A 45 -0.76 -19.30 4.42
CA LYS A 45 -1.84 -19.07 5.36
C LYS A 45 -1.26 -18.44 6.62
N LYS A 46 -1.96 -17.44 7.15
CA LYS A 46 -1.58 -16.80 8.41
C LYS A 46 -2.26 -17.57 9.54
N THR A 47 -1.49 -18.01 10.52
CA THR A 47 -2.00 -18.77 11.68
C THR A 47 -1.60 -18.06 12.97
N CYS A 48 -2.49 -18.08 13.96
CA CYS A 48 -2.18 -17.54 15.28
C CYS A 48 -1.26 -18.51 16.04
N ALA A 49 -0.11 -18.04 16.52
CA ALA A 49 0.85 -18.87 17.25
C ALA A 49 0.30 -19.43 18.57
N HIS A 50 -0.68 -18.75 19.18
CA HIS A 50 -1.22 -19.15 20.49
C HIS A 50 -2.35 -20.18 20.41
N CYS A 51 -3.20 -20.11 19.38
CA CYS A 51 -4.39 -20.98 19.27
C CYS A 51 -4.39 -21.87 18.03
N GLY A 52 -3.39 -21.75 17.14
CA GLY A 52 -3.25 -22.55 15.93
C GLY A 52 -4.32 -22.30 14.86
N LYS A 53 -5.26 -21.37 15.09
CA LYS A 53 -6.33 -21.07 14.15
C LYS A 53 -5.80 -20.29 12.95
N GLU A 54 -6.31 -20.62 11.77
CA GLU A 54 -6.11 -19.83 10.56
C GLU A 54 -6.83 -18.48 10.72
N LEU A 55 -6.12 -17.39 10.47
CA LEU A 55 -6.64 -16.03 10.58
C LEU A 55 -6.95 -15.48 9.20
N GLY A 56 -8.13 -14.88 9.06
CA GLY A 56 -8.49 -14.08 7.90
C GLY A 56 -7.82 -12.70 7.93
N PRO A 57 -7.92 -11.92 6.85
CA PRO A 57 -7.48 -10.53 6.84
C PRO A 57 -8.23 -9.66 7.87
N GLU A 58 -9.49 -9.98 8.16
CA GLU A 58 -10.32 -9.27 9.14
C GLU A 58 -9.86 -9.47 10.60
N ASP A 59 -9.25 -10.62 10.89
CA ASP A 59 -8.78 -10.96 12.24
C ASP A 59 -7.39 -10.38 12.55
N ILE A 60 -6.78 -9.66 11.59
CA ILE A 60 -5.40 -9.15 11.69
C ILE A 60 -5.41 -7.64 11.81
N VAL A 61 -5.12 -7.16 13.01
CA VAL A 61 -4.88 -5.75 13.29
C VAL A 61 -3.39 -5.40 13.19
N LYS A 62 -3.08 -4.15 12.81
CA LYS A 62 -1.71 -3.64 12.83
C LYS A 62 -1.42 -3.06 14.22
N GLY A 63 -0.33 -3.49 14.85
CA GLY A 63 0.14 -2.92 16.10
C GLY A 63 1.47 -2.21 15.91
N TYR A 64 1.67 -1.06 16.55
CA TYR A 64 2.98 -0.42 16.69
C TYR A 64 3.53 -0.70 18.09
N GLU A 65 4.75 -1.25 18.17
CA GLU A 65 5.44 -1.54 19.43
C GLU A 65 6.03 -0.24 19.99
N TYR A 66 5.61 0.18 21.18
CA TYR A 66 6.09 1.41 21.83
C TYR A 66 6.99 1.14 23.04
N ASP A 67 6.83 -0.04 23.65
CA ASP A 67 7.71 -0.58 24.69
C ASP A 67 7.76 -2.11 24.50
N ARG A 68 8.75 -2.78 25.09
CA ARG A 68 8.91 -4.24 24.96
C ARG A 68 7.62 -4.94 25.34
N ASP A 69 7.10 -5.74 24.41
CA ASP A 69 5.84 -6.49 24.53
C ASP A 69 4.56 -5.62 24.68
N HIS A 70 4.66 -4.30 24.46
CA HIS A 70 3.51 -3.40 24.50
C HIS A 70 3.23 -2.82 23.11
N PHE A 71 2.03 -3.12 22.60
CA PHE A 71 1.59 -2.73 21.26
C PHE A 71 0.40 -1.77 21.33
N VAL A 72 0.46 -0.65 20.61
CA VAL A 72 -0.71 0.17 20.30
C VAL A 72 -1.33 -0.36 19.01
N VAL A 73 -2.59 -0.79 19.07
CA VAL A 73 -3.35 -1.17 17.88
C VAL A 73 -3.66 0.09 17.08
N VAL A 74 -3.18 0.14 15.85
CA VAL A 74 -3.46 1.22 14.91
C VAL A 74 -4.43 0.68 13.86
N THR A 75 -5.64 1.22 13.86
CA THR A 75 -6.65 0.85 12.85
C THR A 75 -6.30 1.48 11.50
N ASN A 76 -6.72 0.85 10.41
CA ASN A 76 -6.53 1.44 9.08
C ASN A 76 -7.27 2.79 8.96
N GLU A 77 -8.39 2.97 9.67
CA GLU A 77 -9.16 4.22 9.70
C GLU A 77 -8.39 5.38 10.33
N GLU A 78 -7.66 5.14 11.43
CA GLU A 78 -6.79 6.16 12.04
C GLU A 78 -5.65 6.55 11.10
N ILE A 79 -5.05 5.57 10.40
CA ILE A 79 -4.02 5.84 9.40
C ILE A 79 -4.59 6.68 8.26
N GLU A 80 -5.82 6.42 7.82
CA GLU A 80 -6.48 7.23 6.80
C GLU A 80 -6.84 8.63 7.28
N LYS A 81 -7.26 8.81 8.54
CA LYS A 81 -7.49 10.12 9.14
C LYS A 81 -6.20 10.93 9.30
N ILE A 82 -5.08 10.28 9.60
CA ILE A 82 -3.77 10.93 9.77
C ILE A 82 -3.14 11.27 8.42
N LYS A 83 -3.43 10.51 7.36
CA LYS A 83 -3.04 10.90 6.00
C LYS A 83 -3.74 12.21 5.68
N THR A 84 -2.99 13.31 5.85
CA THR A 84 -3.35 14.65 5.36
C THR A 84 -3.94 14.53 3.97
N GLU A 85 -4.95 15.34 3.65
CA GLU A 85 -5.54 15.40 2.32
C GLU A 85 -4.41 15.38 1.29
N LYS A 86 -4.22 14.22 0.66
CA LYS A 86 -3.32 14.11 -0.47
C LYS A 86 -4.00 14.95 -1.52
N GLU A 87 -3.60 16.22 -1.62
CA GLU A 87 -4.08 17.08 -2.68
C GLU A 87 -3.83 16.32 -3.98
N LYS A 88 -4.91 15.83 -4.58
CA LYS A 88 -4.84 15.11 -5.85
C LYS A 88 -4.42 16.06 -6.97
N SER A 89 -4.29 17.35 -6.67
CA SER A 89 -3.83 18.44 -7.52
C SER A 89 -2.45 18.91 -7.09
N ILE A 90 -1.64 19.27 -8.08
CA ILE A 90 -0.33 19.88 -7.85
C ILE A 90 -0.53 21.39 -7.75
N GLN A 91 -0.16 21.98 -6.61
CA GLN A 91 -0.14 23.44 -6.44
C GLN A 91 1.24 24.00 -6.76
N ILE A 92 1.29 25.06 -7.56
CA ILE A 92 2.52 25.81 -7.81
C ILE A 92 2.67 26.87 -6.71
N LEU A 93 3.70 26.74 -5.87
CA LEU A 93 4.08 27.75 -4.89
C LEU A 93 5.07 28.73 -5.53
N HIS A 94 4.85 30.03 -5.35
CA HIS A 94 5.76 31.10 -5.79
C HIS A 94 6.41 31.76 -4.58
#